data_AF-A0A4Q2S4L8-F1
#
_entry.id   AF-A0A4Q2S4L8-F1
#
_cell.length_a   1.000
_cell.length_b   1.000
_cell.length_c   1.000
_cell.angle_alpha   90.00
_cell.angle_beta   90.00
_cell.angle_gamma   90.00
#
_symmetry.space_group_name_H-M   'P 1'
#
loop_
_entity.id
_entity.type
_entity.pdbx_description
1 polymer ?
#
loop_
_entity_poly.entity_id
_entity_poly.type
_entity_poly.pdbx_seq_one_letter_code
_entity_poly.pdbx_strand_id
1 'polypeptide(L)'
;MRIFDAGRDVRTIGRLLTEAEAEARRGGADRPGPEHLVLAAAALPDGTAAAALALVGVDSQQLRDAIGSVHRDALSAVGVDVGDAAPGTSRLQAPARGALRSTPQAQQVFQDAVALSKTRRPARLRGADVLVAACRLERGTFARALESLGVDREELAAVSEFGAR
;
A
#
# COMPACT_ATOMS: atom_id res chain seq x y z
N MET A 1 6.56 19.10 23.18
CA MET A 1 5.84 18.50 22.02
C MET A 1 5.73 19.60 20.95
N ARG A 2 6.45 19.51 19.83
CA ARG A 2 6.48 20.61 18.84
C ARG A 2 5.31 20.48 17.87
N ILE A 3 4.44 21.50 17.86
CA ILE A 3 3.19 21.60 17.08
C ILE A 3 3.40 21.40 15.57
N PHE A 4 4.61 21.66 15.06
CA PHE A 4 4.97 21.53 13.65
C PHE A 4 5.00 20.07 13.14
N ASP A 5 5.12 19.08 14.02
CA ASP A 5 5.22 17.66 13.61
C ASP A 5 3.84 17.06 13.30
N ALA A 6 2.85 17.36 14.14
CA ALA A 6 1.47 16.90 13.93
C ALA A 6 0.88 17.38 12.59
N GLY A 7 1.16 18.63 12.19
CA GLY A 7 0.66 19.16 10.91
C GLY A 7 1.30 18.51 9.67
N ARG A 8 2.56 18.07 9.76
CA ARG A 8 3.21 17.31 8.68
C ARG A 8 2.70 15.87 8.62
N ASP A 9 2.46 15.26 9.77
CA ASP A 9 1.90 13.90 9.84
C ASP A 9 0.49 13.85 9.27
N VAL A 10 -0.37 14.83 9.60
CA VAL A 10 -1.73 14.92 9.01
C VAL A 10 -1.68 15.04 7.48
N ARG A 11 -0.75 15.82 6.93
CA ARG A 11 -0.57 15.92 5.47
C ARG A 11 -0.08 14.61 4.86
N THR A 12 0.87 13.94 5.52
CA THR A 12 1.45 12.68 5.06
C THR A 12 0.40 11.57 5.07
N ILE A 13 -0.36 11.47 6.16
CA ILE A 13 -1.51 10.54 6.27
C ILE A 13 -2.55 10.87 5.21
N GLY A 14 -2.94 12.13 5.05
CA GLY A 14 -3.90 12.54 4.02
C GLY A 14 -3.46 12.10 2.62
N ARG A 15 -2.21 12.36 2.24
CA ARG A 15 -1.64 11.93 0.96
C ARG A 15 -1.62 10.41 0.83
N LEU A 16 -1.14 9.69 1.85
CA LEU A 16 -1.09 8.23 1.86
C LEU A 16 -2.47 7.61 1.59
N LEU A 17 -3.50 8.08 2.31
CA LEU A 17 -4.85 7.53 2.18
C LEU A 17 -5.48 7.90 0.83
N THR A 18 -5.30 9.14 0.36
CA THR A 18 -5.81 9.58 -0.96
C THR A 18 -5.16 8.82 -2.11
N GLU A 19 -3.84 8.62 -2.06
CA GLU A 19 -3.14 7.85 -3.09
C GLU A 19 -3.49 6.36 -3.02
N ALA A 20 -3.71 5.79 -1.83
CA ALA A 20 -4.15 4.40 -1.71
C ALA A 20 -5.51 4.17 -2.37
N GLU A 21 -6.45 5.10 -2.22
CA GLU A 21 -7.70 5.05 -2.98
C GLU A 21 -7.49 5.19 -4.49
N ALA A 22 -6.56 6.04 -4.91
CA ALA A 22 -6.26 6.23 -6.33
C ALA A 22 -5.68 4.94 -6.94
N GLU A 23 -4.78 4.27 -6.23
CA GLU A 23 -4.23 2.97 -6.64
C GLU A 23 -5.33 1.89 -6.67
N ALA A 24 -6.22 1.85 -5.66
CA ALA A 24 -7.35 0.92 -5.67
C ALA A 24 -8.26 1.12 -6.88
N ARG A 25 -8.62 2.37 -7.19
CA ARG A 25 -9.41 2.70 -8.38
C ARG A 25 -8.70 2.34 -9.68
N ARG A 26 -7.38 2.57 -9.77
CA ARG A 26 -6.55 2.19 -10.94
C ARG A 26 -6.56 0.67 -11.15
N GLY A 27 -6.51 -0.10 -10.07
CA GLY A 27 -6.57 -1.57 -10.09
C GLY A 27 -7.97 -2.17 -10.22
N GLY A 28 -9.02 -1.34 -10.30
CA GLY A 28 -10.41 -1.80 -10.37
C GLY A 28 -10.98 -2.31 -9.03
N ALA A 29 -10.33 -2.02 -7.91
CA ALA A 29 -10.79 -2.40 -6.58
C ALA A 29 -11.72 -1.32 -5.97
N ASP A 30 -12.86 -1.75 -5.43
CA ASP A 30 -13.83 -0.86 -4.77
C ASP A 30 -13.29 -0.18 -3.51
N ARG A 31 -12.36 -0.85 -2.82
CA ARG A 31 -11.78 -0.40 -1.55
C ARG A 31 -10.29 -0.72 -1.49
N PRO A 32 -9.44 0.18 -0.97
CA PRO A 32 -8.01 -0.09 -0.85
C PRO A 32 -7.71 -1.23 0.12
N GLY A 33 -6.94 -2.20 -0.40
CA GLY A 33 -6.24 -3.24 0.35
C GLY A 33 -4.83 -2.82 0.78
N PRO A 34 -4.11 -3.66 1.55
CA PRO A 34 -2.73 -3.43 1.96
C PRO A 34 -1.79 -3.07 0.82
N GLU A 35 -1.91 -3.76 -0.31
CA GLU A 35 -1.10 -3.56 -1.51
C GLU A 35 -1.24 -2.14 -2.10
N HIS A 36 -2.44 -1.57 -2.05
CA HIS A 36 -2.70 -0.21 -2.50
C HIS A 36 -2.11 0.82 -1.53
N LEU A 37 -2.12 0.52 -0.23
CA LEU A 37 -1.48 1.34 0.78
C LEU A 37 0.06 1.33 0.63
N VAL A 38 0.64 0.20 0.24
CA VAL A 38 2.08 0.08 -0.06
C VAL A 38 2.46 0.88 -1.30
N LEU A 39 1.68 0.77 -2.40
CA LEU A 39 1.92 1.57 -3.61
C LEU A 39 1.84 3.08 -3.30
N ALA A 40 0.87 3.49 -2.49
CA ALA A 40 0.77 4.87 -2.02
C ALA A 40 1.96 5.30 -1.14
N ALA A 41 2.45 4.41 -0.28
CA ALA A 41 3.63 4.65 0.54
C ALA A 41 4.90 4.82 -0.31
N ALA A 42 5.06 4.04 -1.38
CA ALA A 42 6.16 4.18 -2.34
C ALA A 42 6.13 5.52 -3.09
N ALA A 43 4.95 6.14 -3.22
CA ALA A 43 4.78 7.46 -3.83
C ALA A 43 4.91 8.64 -2.86
N LEU A 44 5.22 8.41 -1.58
CA LEU A 44 5.41 9.48 -0.60
C LEU A 44 6.72 10.23 -0.83
N PRO A 45 6.79 11.55 -0.54
CA PRO A 45 7.98 12.37 -0.77
C PRO A 45 9.20 12.00 0.07
N ASP A 46 9.02 11.23 1.14
CA ASP A 46 10.13 10.79 1.98
C ASP A 46 10.98 9.71 1.28
N GLY A 47 10.45 9.06 0.24
CA GLY A 47 11.16 8.11 -0.61
C GLY A 47 11.56 6.80 0.08
N THR A 48 11.22 6.60 1.35
CA THR A 48 11.77 5.51 2.16
C THR A 48 11.23 4.14 1.73
N ALA A 49 9.95 4.04 1.40
CA ALA A 49 9.37 2.81 0.84
C ALA A 49 9.92 2.49 -0.56
N ALA A 50 10.02 3.51 -1.43
CA ALA A 50 10.57 3.31 -2.77
C ALA A 50 12.03 2.85 -2.73
N ALA A 51 12.85 3.44 -1.85
CA ALA A 51 14.23 3.01 -1.65
C ALA A 51 14.33 1.56 -1.15
N ALA A 52 13.49 1.16 -0.19
CA ALA A 52 13.47 -0.21 0.33
C ALA A 52 13.05 -1.23 -0.74
N LEU A 53 12.03 -0.93 -1.55
CA LEU A 53 11.65 -1.77 -2.69
C LEU A 53 12.78 -1.88 -3.72
N ALA A 54 13.46 -0.77 -4.02
CA ALA A 54 14.57 -0.77 -4.97
C ALA A 54 15.77 -1.61 -4.48
N LEU A 55 16.02 -1.68 -3.17
CA LEU A 55 17.08 -2.52 -2.58
C LEU A 55 16.84 -4.01 -2.81
N VAL A 56 15.58 -4.45 -2.94
CA VAL A 56 15.22 -5.83 -3.30
C VAL A 56 14.94 -5.99 -4.81
N GLY A 57 15.33 -5.00 -5.62
CA GLY A 57 15.19 -5.06 -7.08
C GLY A 57 13.77 -4.87 -7.62
N VAL A 58 12.87 -4.27 -6.83
CA VAL A 58 11.48 -4.00 -7.22
C VAL A 58 11.22 -2.51 -7.34
N ASP A 59 10.61 -2.10 -8.44
CA ASP A 59 10.00 -0.78 -8.58
C ASP A 59 8.47 -0.81 -8.41
N SER A 60 7.88 0.38 -8.28
CA SER A 60 6.43 0.53 -8.08
C SER A 60 5.60 0.02 -9.26
N GLN A 61 6.15 -0.02 -10.47
CA GLN A 61 5.45 -0.52 -11.66
C GLN A 61 5.43 -2.04 -11.65
N GLN A 62 6.56 -2.70 -11.39
CA GLN A 62 6.64 -4.16 -11.21
C GLN A 62 5.71 -4.64 -10.10
N LEU A 63 5.66 -3.92 -8.96
CA LEU A 63 4.73 -4.25 -7.88
C LEU A 63 3.27 -4.11 -8.33
N ARG A 64 2.92 -3.04 -9.04
CA ARG A 64 1.55 -2.84 -9.57
C ARG A 64 1.16 -3.95 -10.55
N ASP A 65 2.07 -4.34 -11.42
CA ASP A 65 1.84 -5.40 -12.41
C ASP A 65 1.64 -6.77 -11.74
N ALA A 66 2.44 -7.07 -10.70
CA ALA A 66 2.30 -8.28 -9.90
C ALA A 66 0.96 -8.33 -9.15
N ILE A 67 0.54 -7.22 -8.53
CA ILE A 67 -0.79 -7.08 -7.90
C ILE A 67 -1.90 -7.34 -8.92
N GLY A 68 -1.80 -6.74 -10.11
CA GLY A 68 -2.74 -6.95 -11.20
C GLY A 68 -2.82 -8.40 -11.66
N SER A 69 -1.69 -9.12 -11.70
CA SER A 69 -1.66 -10.56 -12.00
C SER A 69 -2.41 -11.37 -10.95
N VAL A 70 -2.13 -11.14 -9.66
CA VAL A 70 -2.80 -11.85 -8.56
C VAL A 70 -4.33 -11.65 -8.62
N HIS A 71 -4.79 -10.44 -8.97
CA HIS A 71 -6.22 -10.19 -9.14
C HIS A 71 -6.82 -10.94 -10.33
N ARG A 72 -6.13 -10.99 -11.49
CA ARG A 72 -6.61 -11.77 -12.64
C ARG A 72 -6.67 -13.27 -12.32
N ASP A 73 -5.63 -13.81 -11.69
CA ASP A 73 -5.57 -15.23 -11.33
C ASP A 73 -6.71 -15.62 -10.37
N ALA A 74 -7.04 -14.74 -9.42
CA ALA A 74 -8.16 -14.93 -8.51
C ALA A 74 -9.53 -14.94 -9.23
N LEU A 75 -9.69 -14.16 -10.30
CA LEU A 75 -10.91 -14.14 -11.11
C LEU A 75 -11.00 -15.38 -12.02
N SER A 76 -9.89 -15.78 -12.64
CA SER A 76 -9.82 -16.98 -13.48
C SER A 76 -10.08 -18.27 -12.68
N ALA A 77 -9.63 -18.34 -11.42
CA ALA A 77 -9.90 -19.48 -10.53
C ALA A 77 -11.40 -19.66 -10.19
N VAL A 78 -12.22 -18.62 -10.37
CA VAL A 78 -13.68 -18.66 -10.16
C VAL A 78 -14.43 -18.94 -11.47
N GLY A 79 -13.72 -19.19 -12.58
CA GLY A 79 -14.31 -19.54 -13.88
C GLY A 79 -14.84 -18.33 -14.67
N VAL A 80 -14.42 -17.11 -14.32
CA VAL A 80 -14.69 -15.93 -15.14
C VAL A 80 -13.60 -15.86 -16.23
N ASP A 81 -13.87 -16.50 -17.36
CA ASP A 81 -13.21 -16.12 -18.62
C ASP A 81 -13.65 -14.69 -18.92
N VAL A 82 -12.75 -13.71 -18.75
CA VAL A 82 -13.02 -12.33 -19.20
C VAL A 82 -12.85 -12.30 -20.71
N GLY A 83 -13.76 -12.99 -21.40
CA GLY A 83 -14.07 -12.76 -22.80
C GLY A 83 -14.91 -11.50 -22.90
N ASP A 84 -14.34 -10.47 -23.52
CA ASP A 84 -15.04 -9.33 -24.13
C ASP A 84 -16.20 -8.73 -23.30
N ALA A 85 -15.87 -7.95 -22.27
CA ALA A 85 -16.82 -7.05 -21.63
C ALA A 85 -16.35 -5.60 -21.77
N ALA A 86 -17.03 -4.85 -22.63
CA ALA A 86 -16.85 -3.41 -22.80
C ALA A 86 -17.03 -2.65 -21.46
N PRO A 87 -16.32 -1.52 -21.24
CA PRO A 87 -16.38 -0.78 -19.98
C PRO A 87 -17.74 -0.08 -19.81
N GLY A 88 -18.64 -0.71 -19.07
CA GLY A 88 -20.00 -0.22 -18.80
C GLY A 88 -20.14 0.55 -17.49
N THR A 89 -20.25 1.87 -17.62
CA THR A 89 -20.99 2.80 -16.74
C THR A 89 -20.42 3.15 -15.36
N SER A 90 -19.72 4.29 -15.37
CA SER A 90 -19.57 5.25 -14.27
C SER A 90 -20.84 5.39 -13.40
N ARG A 91 -20.75 4.99 -12.12
CA ARG A 91 -21.56 5.59 -11.05
C ARG A 91 -20.78 6.75 -10.44
N LEU A 92 -21.23 7.96 -10.76
CA LEU A 92 -20.84 9.18 -10.06
C LEU A 92 -21.13 9.02 -8.55
N GLN A 93 -20.11 9.14 -7.70
CA GLN A 93 -20.30 9.42 -6.27
C GLN A 93 -19.36 10.53 -5.81
N ALA A 94 -19.97 11.52 -5.13
CA ALA A 94 -19.39 12.76 -4.63
C ALA A 94 -18.24 12.55 -3.62
N PRO A 95 -17.36 13.55 -3.39
CA PRO A 95 -16.23 13.41 -2.48
C PRO A 95 -16.68 13.40 -1.03
N ALA A 96 -16.67 12.23 -0.39
CA ALA A 96 -16.87 12.12 1.05
C ALA A 96 -15.53 12.31 1.78
N ARG A 97 -15.34 13.48 2.40
CA ARG A 97 -14.28 13.70 3.38
C ARG A 97 -14.71 13.07 4.71
N GLY A 98 -14.03 12.00 5.12
CA GLY A 98 -14.15 11.43 6.48
C GLY A 98 -14.22 9.91 6.48
N ALA A 99 -13.22 9.27 7.09
CA ALA A 99 -12.97 7.83 7.19
C ALA A 99 -12.87 7.11 5.82
N LEU A 100 -11.63 6.91 5.36
CA LEU A 100 -11.29 6.04 4.23
C LEU A 100 -12.05 4.70 4.35
N ARG A 101 -12.89 4.36 3.37
CA ARG A 101 -13.47 3.02 3.27
C ARG A 101 -12.41 2.03 2.75
N SER A 102 -11.46 1.68 3.59
CA SER A 102 -10.44 0.66 3.30
C SER A 102 -10.91 -0.74 3.74
N THR A 103 -10.16 -1.77 3.32
CA THR A 103 -10.35 -3.12 3.87
C THR A 103 -9.87 -3.20 5.33
N PRO A 104 -10.36 -4.17 6.13
CA PRO A 104 -9.89 -4.36 7.51
C PRO A 104 -8.37 -4.59 7.60
N GLN A 105 -7.79 -5.32 6.65
CA GLN A 105 -6.34 -5.55 6.60
C GLN A 105 -5.55 -4.27 6.31
N ALA A 106 -6.02 -3.43 5.38
CA ALA A 106 -5.39 -2.14 5.13
C ALA A 106 -5.45 -1.21 6.35
N GLN A 107 -6.58 -1.24 7.07
CA GLN A 107 -6.74 -0.47 8.31
C GLN A 107 -5.79 -0.96 9.41
N GLN A 108 -5.58 -2.29 9.53
CA GLN A 108 -4.60 -2.89 10.44
C GLN A 108 -3.17 -2.45 10.09
N VAL A 109 -2.77 -2.57 8.82
CA VAL A 109 -1.43 -2.14 8.35
C VAL A 109 -1.19 -0.66 8.64
N PHE A 110 -2.19 0.19 8.40
CA PHE A 110 -2.07 1.61 8.73
C PHE A 110 -1.87 1.86 10.23
N GLN A 111 -2.62 1.15 11.10
CA GLN A 111 -2.48 1.29 12.55
C GLN A 111 -1.11 0.80 13.03
N ASP A 112 -0.61 -0.30 12.48
CA ASP A 112 0.70 -0.85 12.80
C ASP A 112 1.83 0.08 12.32
N ALA A 113 1.70 0.68 11.14
CA ALA A 113 2.63 1.68 10.63
C ALA A 113 2.68 2.93 11.54
N VAL A 114 1.52 3.41 11.99
CA VAL A 114 1.44 4.50 12.97
C VAL A 114 2.07 4.10 14.30
N ALA A 115 1.89 2.88 14.78
CA ALA A 115 2.56 2.39 15.97
C ALA A 115 4.09 2.35 15.80
N LEU A 116 4.59 1.83 14.67
CA LEU A 116 6.01 1.79 14.32
C LEU A 116 6.63 3.18 14.31
N SER A 117 5.97 4.16 13.68
CA SER A 117 6.46 5.54 13.61
C SER A 117 6.67 6.18 14.99
N LYS A 118 5.90 5.78 16.00
CA LYS A 118 5.99 6.30 17.38
C LYS A 118 7.16 5.74 18.16
N THR A 119 7.74 4.62 17.72
CA THR A 119 8.92 4.01 18.35
C THR A 119 10.20 4.83 18.12
N ARG A 120 10.19 5.71 17.10
CA ARG A 120 11.35 6.52 16.70
C ARG A 120 11.19 7.99 17.09
N ARG A 121 12.30 8.72 17.10
CA ARG A 121 12.34 10.16 17.38
C ARG A 121 13.06 10.90 16.25
N PRO A 122 12.44 11.95 15.65
CA PRO A 122 11.06 12.39 15.88
C PRO A 122 10.03 11.36 15.40
N ALA A 123 8.90 11.25 16.11
CA ALA A 123 7.82 10.35 15.73
C ALA A 123 7.15 10.92 14.47
N ARG A 124 7.39 10.27 13.33
CA ARG A 124 6.86 10.66 12.01
C ARG A 124 6.58 9.42 11.20
N LEU A 125 5.39 9.37 10.61
CA LEU A 125 5.02 8.28 9.69
C LEU A 125 5.86 8.40 8.42
N ARG A 126 6.59 7.33 8.09
CA ARG A 126 7.37 7.19 6.85
C ARG A 126 6.75 6.13 5.96
N GLY A 127 7.03 6.17 4.66
CA GLY A 127 6.62 5.11 3.74
C GLY A 127 7.12 3.73 4.20
N ALA A 128 8.35 3.65 4.69
CA ALA A 128 8.93 2.41 5.21
C ALA A 128 8.15 1.80 6.40
N ASP A 129 7.45 2.60 7.22
CA ASP A 129 6.61 2.03 8.30
C ASP A 129 5.45 1.23 7.75
N VAL A 130 4.85 1.72 6.66
CA VAL A 130 3.76 1.04 5.96
C VAL A 130 4.27 -0.25 5.36
N LEU A 131 5.47 -0.22 4.77
CA LEU A 131 6.09 -1.38 4.15
C LEU A 131 6.42 -2.47 5.19
N VAL A 132 7.03 -2.11 6.32
CA VAL A 132 7.28 -3.03 7.44
C VAL A 132 5.97 -3.62 7.98
N ALA A 133 4.95 -2.78 8.19
CA ALA A 133 3.64 -3.24 8.65
C ALA A 133 2.97 -4.20 7.66
N ALA A 134 3.06 -3.94 6.35
CA ALA A 134 2.51 -4.79 5.31
C ALA A 134 3.24 -6.14 5.21
N CYS A 135 4.56 -6.17 5.40
CA CYS A 135 5.36 -7.41 5.37
C CYS A 135 5.00 -8.37 6.52
N ARG A 136 4.37 -7.88 7.60
CA ARG A 136 3.85 -8.73 8.69
C ARG A 136 2.60 -9.52 8.31
N LEU A 137 1.92 -9.16 7.22
CA LEU A 137 0.78 -9.93 6.74
C LEU A 137 1.28 -11.22 6.07
N GLU A 138 0.93 -12.36 6.66
CA GLU A 138 1.34 -13.66 6.11
C GLU A 138 0.63 -14.01 4.80
N ARG A 139 -0.56 -13.46 4.59
CA ARG A 139 -1.47 -13.76 3.47
C ARG A 139 -2.10 -12.49 2.96
N GLY A 140 -2.45 -12.49 1.67
CA GLY A 140 -3.12 -11.39 1.00
C GLY A 140 -2.54 -11.13 -0.38
N THR A 141 -3.09 -10.16 -1.10
CA THR A 141 -2.62 -9.80 -2.44
C THR A 141 -1.17 -9.33 -2.41
N PHE A 142 -0.79 -8.51 -1.42
CA PHE A 142 0.59 -8.04 -1.26
C PHE A 142 1.59 -9.21 -1.10
N ALA A 143 1.32 -10.15 -0.19
CA ALA A 143 2.19 -11.31 0.03
C ALA A 143 2.36 -12.16 -1.24
N ARG A 144 1.26 -12.41 -1.96
CA ARG A 144 1.31 -13.16 -3.24
C ARG A 144 2.04 -12.39 -4.35
N ALA A 145 1.93 -11.07 -4.37
CA ALA A 145 2.64 -10.23 -5.34
C ALA A 145 4.16 -10.25 -5.08
N LEU A 146 4.60 -10.27 -3.81
CA LEU A 146 6.02 -10.46 -3.49
C LEU A 146 6.51 -11.86 -3.90
N GLU A 147 5.71 -12.89 -3.61
CA GLU A 147 6.03 -14.27 -4.00
C GLU A 147 6.18 -14.41 -5.52
N SER A 148 5.31 -13.79 -6.32
CA SER A 148 5.42 -13.83 -7.79
C SER A 148 6.60 -13.03 -8.34
N LEU A 149 7.08 -12.02 -7.61
CA LEU A 149 8.28 -11.27 -7.92
C LEU A 149 9.57 -11.95 -7.40
N GLY A 150 9.46 -13.07 -6.68
CA GLY A 150 10.60 -13.76 -6.08
C GLY A 150 11.26 -12.99 -4.94
N VAL A 151 10.51 -12.12 -4.27
CA VAL A 151 11.00 -11.25 -3.20
C VAL A 151 10.71 -11.88 -1.85
N ASP A 152 11.74 -12.02 -1.03
CA ASP A 152 11.59 -12.46 0.35
C ASP A 152 11.00 -11.33 1.21
N ARG A 153 9.90 -11.64 1.92
CA ARG A 153 9.18 -10.67 2.75
C ARG A 153 9.96 -10.26 4.00
N GLU A 154 10.75 -11.17 4.56
CA GLU A 154 11.57 -10.91 5.75
C GLU A 154 12.77 -10.05 5.37
N GLU A 155 13.39 -10.30 4.21
CA GLU A 155 14.41 -9.43 3.63
C GLU A 155 13.86 -8.03 3.37
N LEU A 156 12.70 -7.92 2.73
CA LEU A 156 12.04 -6.64 2.48
C LEU A 156 11.72 -5.89 3.78
N ALA A 157 11.22 -6.60 4.80
CA ALA A 157 10.98 -6.01 6.12
C ALA A 157 12.28 -5.49 6.74
N ALA A 158 13.35 -6.28 6.71
CA ALA A 158 14.65 -5.91 7.27
C ALA A 158 15.21 -4.64 6.61
N VAL A 159 15.27 -4.58 5.26
CA VAL A 159 15.79 -3.39 4.57
C VAL A 159 14.91 -2.16 4.80
N SER A 160 13.60 -2.36 4.96
CA SER A 160 12.66 -1.28 5.28
C SER A 160 12.90 -0.71 6.67
N GLU A 161 13.18 -1.56 7.67
CA GLU A 161 13.52 -1.12 9.03
C GLU A 161 14.82 -0.31 9.07
N PHE A 162 15.82 -0.67 8.25
CA PHE A 162 17.05 0.11 8.11
C PHE A 162 16.81 1.49 7.49
N GLY A 163 16.02 1.58 6.42
CA GLY A 163 15.64 2.87 5.81
C GLY A 163 14.71 3.72 6.69
N ALA A 164 14.05 3.11 7.68
CA ALA A 164 13.18 3.80 8.62
C ALA A 164 13.92 4.41 9.84
N ARG A 165 15.19 4.03 10.08
CA ARG A 165 16.05 4.62 11.12
C ARG A 165 16.50 6.05 10.76
#